data_AF-K9D5H2-F1
#
_entry.id   AF-K9D5H2-F1
#
_cell.length_a   1.000
_cell.length_b   1.000
_cell.length_c   1.000
_cell.angle_alpha   90.00
_cell.angle_beta   90.00
_cell.angle_gamma   90.00
#
_symmetry.space_group_name_H-M   'P 1'
#
loop_
_entity.id
_entity.type
_entity.pdbx_description
1 polymer ?
#
loop_
_entity_poly.entity_id
_entity_poly.type
_entity_poly.pdbx_seq_one_letter_code
_entity_poly.pdbx_strand_id
1 'polypeptide(L)' 'MKDLVPSPLSTSDLRKLKGRALVRIDGEQKMLASGRLGAERLVLNIALDYMERHPGMTWSQAVFAAQAYCDRAHS' A
#
# COMPACT_ATOMS: atom_id res chain seq x y z
N MET A 1 19.96 -1.99 -23.18
CA MET A 1 18.86 -1.68 -22.24
C MET A 1 17.77 -1.01 -23.04
N LYS A 2 16.76 -1.77 -23.48
CA LYS A 2 15.60 -1.21 -24.19
C LYS A 2 14.68 -0.60 -23.14
N ASP A 3 14.50 0.71 -23.26
CA ASP A 3 13.44 1.55 -22.71
C ASP A 3 12.45 0.86 -21.77
N LEU A 4 12.75 0.92 -20.47
CA LEU A 4 11.81 0.63 -19.38
C LEU A 4 10.90 1.83 -19.09
N VAL A 5 10.57 2.65 -20.10
CA VAL A 5 9.60 3.73 -19.93
C VAL A 5 8.23 3.12 -20.15
N PRO A 6 7.38 3.03 -19.11
CA PRO A 6 6.02 2.55 -19.29
C PRO A 6 5.33 3.48 -20.30
N SER A 7 4.77 2.92 -21.37
CA SER A 7 3.93 3.69 -22.29
C SER A 7 2.88 4.46 -21.47
N PRO A 8 2.67 5.76 -21.73
CA PRO A 8 1.71 6.55 -20.98
C PRO A 8 0.35 5.85 -21.02
N LEU A 9 -0.20 5.59 -19.83
CA LEU A 9 -1.49 4.95 -19.68
C LEU A 9 -2.55 5.75 -20.43
N SER A 10 -3.49 5.04 -21.06
CA SER A 10 -4.65 5.69 -21.65
C SER A 10 -5.40 6.49 -20.58
N THR A 11 -6.12 7.56 -20.95
CA THR A 11 -6.90 8.38 -20.00
C THR A 11 -7.90 7.54 -19.20
N SER A 12 -8.40 6.44 -19.77
CA SER A 12 -9.27 5.47 -19.11
C SER A 12 -8.52 4.68 -18.04
N ASP A 13 -7.31 4.20 -18.33
CA ASP A 13 -6.50 3.43 -17.38
C ASP A 13 -5.99 4.31 -16.24
N LEU A 14 -5.66 5.57 -16.51
CA LEU A 14 -5.36 6.57 -15.47
C LEU A 14 -6.55 6.79 -14.53
N ARG A 15 -7.77 6.88 -15.07
CA ARG A 15 -8.99 7.02 -14.25
C ARG A 15 -9.21 5.79 -13.37
N LYS A 16 -9.03 4.59 -13.90
CA LYS A 16 -9.13 3.33 -13.14
C LYS A 16 -8.07 3.25 -12.05
N LEU A 17 -6.83 3.64 -12.36
CA LEU A 17 -5.72 3.68 -11.41
C LEU A 17 -6.04 4.66 -10.26
N LYS A 18 -6.48 5.89 -10.59
CA LYS A 18 -6.95 6.87 -9.60
C LYS A 18 -8.05 6.28 -8.71
N GLY A 19 -9.05 5.64 -9.31
CA GLY A 19 -10.16 5.04 -8.56
C GLY A 19 -9.69 4.00 -7.54
N ARG A 20 -8.85 3.06 -7.98
CA ARG A 20 -8.25 2.04 -7.08
C ARG A 20 -7.40 2.68 -5.97
N ALA A 21 -6.62 3.70 -6.31
CA ALA A 21 -5.80 4.41 -5.33
C ALA A 21 -6.65 5.10 -4.25
N LEU A 22 -7.74 5.78 -4.65
CA LEU A 22 -8.66 6.43 -3.71
C LEU A 22 -9.40 5.44 -2.82
N VAL A 23 -9.88 4.32 -3.38
CA VAL A 23 -10.53 3.26 -2.58
C VAL A 23 -9.58 2.72 -1.52
N ARG A 24 -8.31 2.52 -1.87
CA ARG A 24 -7.28 2.08 -0.92
C ARG A 24 -7.07 3.11 0.18
N ILE A 25 -6.87 4.38 -0.17
CA ILE A 25 -6.65 5.47 0.80
C ILE A 25 -7.85 5.61 1.76
N ASP A 26 -9.07 5.55 1.24
CA ASP A 26 -10.28 5.61 2.07
C ASP A 26 -10.36 4.43 3.06
N GLY A 27 -9.99 3.23 2.61
CA GLY A 27 -9.86 2.05 3.48
C GLY A 27 -8.81 2.22 4.57
N GLU A 28 -7.63 2.74 4.23
CA GLU A 28 -6.54 3.03 5.17
C GLU A 28 -7.02 4.04 6.24
N GLN A 29 -7.67 5.13 5.83
CA GLN A 29 -8.22 6.14 6.75
C GLN A 29 -9.31 5.59 7.68
N LYS A 30 -10.22 4.78 7.15
CA LYS A 30 -11.25 4.11 7.97
C LYS A 30 -10.63 3.19 9.02
N MET A 31 -9.55 2.50 8.67
CA MET A 31 -8.85 1.62 9.61
C MET A 31 -8.11 2.42 10.69
N LEU A 32 -7.46 3.53 10.34
CA LEU A 32 -6.88 4.45 11.31
C LEU A 32 -7.93 4.99 12.27
N ALA A 33 -9.14 5.29 11.78
CA ALA A 33 -10.26 5.76 12.58
C ALA A 33 -10.98 4.65 13.38
N SER A 34 -10.61 3.37 13.23
CA SER A 34 -11.32 2.22 13.83
C SER A 34 -11.06 1.98 15.33
N GLY A 35 -10.40 2.92 16.00
CA GLY A 35 -10.13 2.90 17.44
C GLY A 35 -8.67 2.64 17.79
N ARG A 36 -8.42 2.25 19.05
CA ARG A 36 -7.07 2.23 19.65
C ARG A 36 -6.03 1.37 18.90
N LEU A 37 -6.47 0.34 18.19
CA LEU A 37 -5.60 -0.57 17.45
C LEU A 37 -5.64 -0.35 15.92
N GLY A 38 -6.14 0.80 15.47
CA GLY A 38 -6.31 1.10 14.05
C GLY A 38 -4.97 1.15 13.31
N ALA A 39 -3.98 1.82 13.90
CA ALA A 39 -2.65 1.97 13.32
C ALA A 39 -1.91 0.63 13.23
N GLU A 40 -1.96 -0.17 14.30
CA GLU A 40 -1.34 -1.49 14.35
C GLU A 40 -1.98 -2.43 13.33
N ARG A 41 -3.33 -2.41 13.21
CA ARG A 41 -4.03 -3.20 12.20
C ARG A 41 -3.63 -2.81 10.78
N LEU A 42 -3.49 -1.52 10.50
CA LEU A 42 -3.05 -1.04 9.19
C LEU A 42 -1.65 -1.56 8.84
N VAL A 43 -0.69 -1.43 9.77
CA VAL A 43 0.68 -1.91 9.57
C VAL A 43 0.70 -3.41 9.30
N LEU A 44 -0.01 -4.21 10.10
CA LEU A 44 -0.02 -5.66 9.95
C LEU A 44 -0.69 -6.12 8.64
N ASN A 45 -1.78 -5.47 8.22
CA ASN A 45 -2.43 -5.78 6.95
C ASN A 45 -1.50 -5.47 5.76
N ILE A 46 -0.80 -4.33 5.78
CA ILE A 46 0.17 -3.99 4.74
C ILE A 46 1.37 -4.96 4.76
N ALA A 47 1.81 -5.41 5.94
CA ALA A 47 2.88 -6.41 6.03
C ALA A 47 2.47 -7.74 5.37
N LEU A 48 1.22 -8.18 5.57
CA LEU A 48 0.69 -9.36 4.88
C LEU A 48 0.65 -9.16 3.36
N ASP A 49 0.15 -8.02 2.88
CA ASP A 49 0.18 -7.68 1.45
C ASP A 49 1.60 -7.76 0.85
N TYR A 50 2.61 -7.32 1.60
CA TYR A 50 4.01 -7.40 1.16
C TYR A 50 4.51 -8.83 1.07
N MET A 51 4.17 -9.69 2.05
CA MET A 51 4.55 -11.10 2.02
C MET A 51 3.84 -11.87 0.90
N GLU A 52 2.57 -11.57 0.63
CA GLU A 52 1.83 -12.18 -0.48
C GLU A 52 2.43 -11.82 -1.84
N ARG A 53 2.85 -10.55 -2.02
CA ARG A 53 3.51 -10.09 -3.25
C ARG A 53 4.96 -10.54 -3.38
N HIS A 54 5.62 -10.82 -2.25
CA HIS A 54 7.02 -11.19 -2.19
C HIS A 54 7.21 -12.43 -1.31
N PRO A 55 7.00 -13.65 -1.85
CA PRO A 55 7.00 -14.90 -1.06
C PRO A 55 8.29 -15.21 -0.29
N GLY A 56 9.41 -14.56 -0.63
CA GLY A 56 10.69 -14.68 0.10
C GLY A 56 10.92 -13.62 1.19
N MET A 57 9.99 -12.66 1.36
CA MET A 57 10.11 -11.61 2.35
C MET A 57 9.79 -12.17 3.74
N THR A 58 10.70 -11.97 4.69
CA THR A 58 10.45 -12.40 6.07
C THR A 58 9.44 -11.48 6.76
N TRP A 59 8.80 -11.98 7.81
CA TRP A 59 7.87 -11.19 8.61
C TRP A 59 8.46 -9.85 9.10
N SER A 60 9.71 -9.87 9.60
CA SER A 60 10.37 -8.66 10.10
C SER A 60 10.62 -7.63 8.99
N GLN A 61 11.00 -8.08 7.80
CA GLN A 61 11.18 -7.22 6.63
C GLN A 61 9.84 -6.60 6.20
N ALA A 62 8.76 -7.40 6.20
CA ALA A 62 7.43 -6.95 5.82
C ALA A 62 6.87 -5.91 6.80
N VAL A 63 7.00 -6.15 8.11
CA VAL A 63 6.59 -5.18 9.15
C VAL A 63 7.41 -3.90 9.04
N PHE A 64 8.73 -3.98 8.84
CA PHE A 64 9.57 -2.81 8.65
C PHE A 64 9.13 -1.99 7.42
N ALA A 65 8.90 -2.64 6.28
CA ALA A 65 8.44 -1.97 5.07
C ALA A 65 7.05 -1.34 5.24
N ALA A 66 6.14 -2.03 5.92
CA ALA A 66 4.81 -1.53 6.24
C ALA A 66 4.86 -0.30 7.15
N GLN A 67 5.67 -0.33 8.20
CA GLN A 67 5.86 0.81 9.09
C GLN A 67 6.44 2.00 8.33
N ALA A 68 7.49 1.80 7.53
CA ALA A 68 8.09 2.86 6.72
C ALA A 68 7.09 3.46 5.70
N TYR A 69 6.19 2.63 5.14
CA TYR A 69 5.09 3.13 4.31
C TYR A 69 4.15 4.01 5.12
N CYS A 70 3.67 3.53 6.28
CA CYS A 70 2.72 4.25 7.12
C CYS A 70 3.30 5.58 7.60
N ASP A 71 4.56 5.59 8.04
CA ASP A 71 5.26 6.81 8.46
C ASP A 71 5.31 7.83 7.31
N ARG A 72 5.54 7.40 6.07
CA ARG A 72 5.56 8.32 4.91
C ARG A 72 4.16 8.78 4.48
N ALA A 73 3.16 7.90 4.59
CA ALA A 73 1.82 8.11 4.03
C ALA A 73 0.86 8.82 5.00
N HIS A 74 1.13 8.76 6.30
CA HIS A 74 0.23 9.22 7.35
C HIS A 74 0.89 10.09 8.43
N SER A 75 2.17 10.48 8.29
CA SER A 75 2.78 11.54 9.10
C SER A 75 2.44 12.94 8.60
#